data_AF-A0A7C1LT02-F1
#
_entry.id   AF-A0A7C1LT02-F1
#
_cell.length_a   1.000
_cell.length_b   1.000
_cell.length_c   1.000
_cell.angle_alpha   90.00
_cell.angle_beta   90.00
_cell.angle_gamma   90.00
#
_symmetry.space_group_name_H-M   'P 1'
#
loop_
_entity.id
_entity.type
_entity.pdbx_description
1 polymer ?
#
loop_
_entity_poly.entity_id
_entity_poly.type
_entity_poly.pdbx_seq_one_letter_code
_entity_poly.pdbx_strand_id
1 'polypeptide(L)'
;MKKSSYLGMLFIVLILFAVSVPLTYGQEEPKVVWVARYNGPGDYTDFARAIAVDSKGNVYVTGASYGSGTGSDYATIKYSK
;
A
#
# COMPACT_ATOMS: atom_id res chain seq x y z
N MET A 1 -34.51 30.51 38.10
CA MET A 1 -34.45 29.96 36.73
C MET A 1 -33.03 30.11 36.16
N LYS A 2 -32.21 29.05 36.12
CA LYS A 2 -30.82 29.06 35.59
C LYS A 2 -30.75 28.47 34.17
N LYS A 3 -31.51 29.03 33.21
CA LYS A 3 -31.52 28.52 31.82
C LYS A 3 -30.35 29.03 30.96
N SER A 4 -29.63 30.07 31.39
CA SER A 4 -28.56 30.70 30.60
C SER A 4 -27.22 29.95 30.60
N SER A 5 -26.96 29.07 31.57
CA SER A 5 -25.65 28.40 31.73
C SER A 5 -25.41 27.26 30.74
N TYR A 6 -26.46 26.61 30.25
CA TYR A 6 -26.33 25.44 29.38
C TYR A 6 -26.05 25.79 27.92
N LEU A 7 -26.45 26.99 27.49
CA LEU A 7 -26.29 27.43 26.11
C LEU A 7 -24.81 27.66 25.75
N GLY A 8 -24.04 28.25 26.68
CA GLY A 8 -22.58 28.39 26.53
C GLY A 8 -21.85 27.04 26.57
N MET A 9 -22.31 26.11 27.43
CA MET A 9 -21.72 24.76 27.53
C MET A 9 -21.99 23.93 26.26
N LEU A 10 -23.21 24.01 25.70
CA LEU A 10 -23.55 23.39 24.41
C LEU A 10 -22.73 23.96 23.26
N PHE A 11 -22.45 25.26 23.25
CA PHE A 11 -21.63 25.90 22.23
C PHE A 11 -20.17 25.43 22.28
N ILE A 12 -19.61 25.28 23.48
CA ILE A 12 -18.25 24.74 23.68
C ILE A 12 -18.18 23.25 23.29
N VAL A 13 -19.17 22.45 23.64
CA VAL A 13 -19.25 21.04 23.23
C VAL A 13 -19.36 20.90 21.70
N LEU A 14 -20.15 21.76 21.05
CA LEU A 14 -20.26 21.77 19.58
C LEU A 14 -18.96 22.19 18.88
N ILE A 15 -18.23 23.17 19.42
CA ILE A 15 -16.90 23.56 18.91
C ILE A 15 -15.91 22.42 19.10
N LEU A 16 -15.89 21.77 20.27
CA LEU A 16 -15.01 20.63 20.52
C LEU A 16 -15.32 19.47 19.58
N PHE A 17 -16.60 19.17 19.33
CA PHE A 17 -17.02 18.14 18.36
C PHE A 17 -16.62 18.50 16.92
N ALA A 18 -16.85 19.76 16.50
CA ALA A 18 -16.50 20.27 15.18
C ALA A 18 -14.99 20.40 14.93
N VAL A 19 -14.16 20.48 15.98
CA VAL A 19 -12.69 20.47 15.88
C VAL A 19 -12.13 19.05 15.96
N SER A 20 -12.83 18.11 16.61
CA SER A 20 -12.44 16.69 16.64
C SER A 20 -12.85 15.86 15.42
N VAL A 21 -13.89 16.25 14.68
CA VAL A 21 -14.38 15.52 13.49
C VAL A 21 -13.53 15.74 12.22
N PRO A 22 -12.85 16.88 11.98
CA PRO A 22 -11.97 17.04 10.82
C PRO A 22 -10.47 16.81 11.09
N LEU A 23 -10.09 16.02 12.11
CA LEU A 23 -8.69 15.59 12.30
C LEU A 23 -8.38 14.17 11.83
N THR A 24 -9.37 13.45 11.30
CA THR A 24 -9.17 12.10 10.73
C THR A 24 -9.89 11.96 9.40
N TYR A 25 -9.60 12.86 8.48
CA TYR A 25 -9.77 12.64 7.04
C TYR A 25 -8.44 12.77 6.30
N GLY A 26 -7.32 12.52 6.98
CA GLY A 26 -6.07 12.20 6.31
C GLY A 26 -6.19 10.79 5.75
N GLN A 27 -6.55 10.65 4.48
CA GLN A 27 -6.24 9.45 3.73
C GLN A 27 -4.71 9.30 3.77
N GLU A 28 -4.18 8.42 4.61
CA GLU A 28 -2.76 8.09 4.51
C GLU A 28 -2.57 7.38 3.18
N GLU A 29 -1.96 8.09 2.23
CA GLU A 29 -1.55 7.50 0.96
C GLU A 29 -0.67 6.28 1.24
N PRO A 30 -0.87 5.15 0.53
CA PRO A 30 -0.03 3.97 0.69
C PRO A 30 1.46 4.35 0.56
N LYS A 31 2.20 4.27 1.67
CA LYS A 31 3.63 4.51 1.68
C LYS A 31 4.35 3.30 1.08
N VAL A 32 5.07 3.50 -0.02
CA VAL A 32 5.97 2.48 -0.57
C VAL A 32 7.09 2.20 0.45
N VAL A 33 7.16 0.97 0.94
CA VAL A 33 8.16 0.55 1.94
C VAL A 33 9.44 0.06 1.29
N TRP A 34 9.34 -0.61 0.13
CA TRP A 34 10.48 -1.08 -0.64
C TRP A 34 10.08 -1.31 -2.10
N VAL A 35 11.09 -1.33 -2.99
CA VAL A 35 10.93 -1.71 -4.40
C VAL A 35 12.10 -2.61 -4.79
N ALA A 36 11.79 -3.76 -5.35
CA ALA A 36 12.75 -4.63 -6.01
C ALA A 36 12.25 -4.89 -7.44
N ARG A 37 13.17 -4.90 -8.40
CA ARG A 37 12.86 -5.15 -9.81
C ARG A 37 13.74 -6.29 -10.31
N TYR A 38 13.18 -7.10 -11.17
CA TYR A 38 13.89 -8.11 -11.93
C TYR A 38 13.94 -7.67 -13.39
N ASN A 39 15.11 -7.82 -14.00
CA ASN A 39 15.34 -7.66 -15.43
C ASN A 39 16.00 -8.96 -15.92
N GLY A 40 15.37 -9.62 -16.89
CA GLY A 40 15.80 -10.90 -17.39
C GLY A 40 17.14 -10.86 -18.15
N PRO A 41 17.78 -12.01 -18.39
CA PRO A 41 19.06 -12.07 -19.09
C PRO A 41 19.03 -11.51 -20.52
N GLY A 42 17.86 -11.45 -21.15
CA GLY A 42 17.68 -10.85 -22.46
C GLY A 42 17.68 -9.32 -22.46
N ASP A 43 17.52 -8.66 -21.30
CA ASP A 43 17.38 -7.19 -21.21
C ASP A 43 16.26 -6.64 -22.12
N TYR A 44 15.16 -7.40 -22.21
CA TYR A 44 13.96 -7.08 -22.98
C TYR A 44 12.73 -7.09 -22.06
N THR A 45 11.54 -7.35 -22.60
CA THR A 45 10.29 -7.29 -21.84
C THR A 45 10.14 -8.48 -20.88
N ASP A 46 9.90 -8.20 -19.61
CA ASP A 46 9.51 -9.19 -18.62
C ASP A 46 8.08 -8.94 -18.12
N PHE A 47 7.30 -10.01 -17.99
CA PHE A 47 5.88 -9.95 -17.61
C PHE A 47 5.62 -10.76 -16.34
N ALA A 48 5.30 -10.07 -15.24
CA ALA A 48 4.76 -10.72 -14.06
C ALA A 48 3.30 -11.17 -14.31
N ARG A 49 2.99 -12.44 -14.01
CA ARG A 49 1.65 -13.03 -14.25
C ARG A 49 0.96 -13.52 -12.99
N ALA A 50 1.70 -13.97 -11.99
CA ALA A 50 1.13 -14.40 -10.72
C ALA A 50 2.09 -14.11 -9.54
N ILE A 51 1.50 -14.02 -8.35
CA ILE A 51 2.18 -13.75 -7.09
C ILE A 51 1.67 -14.67 -5.98
N ALA A 52 2.56 -15.15 -5.13
CA ALA A 52 2.24 -15.89 -3.91
C ALA A 52 3.15 -15.43 -2.76
N VAL A 53 2.65 -15.55 -1.53
CA VAL A 53 3.39 -15.18 -0.31
C VAL A 53 3.40 -16.39 0.63
N ASP A 54 4.57 -16.75 1.15
CA ASP A 54 4.69 -17.83 2.14
C ASP A 54 4.48 -17.33 3.58
N SER A 55 4.39 -18.26 4.54
CA SER A 55 4.19 -17.92 5.95
C SER A 55 5.35 -17.17 6.61
N LYS A 56 6.52 -17.12 5.96
CA LYS A 56 7.68 -16.32 6.40
C LYS A 56 7.68 -14.92 5.79
N GLY A 57 6.72 -14.62 4.92
CA GLY A 57 6.60 -13.34 4.23
C GLY A 57 7.50 -13.20 3.00
N ASN A 58 8.06 -14.30 2.48
CA ASN A 58 8.74 -14.23 1.19
C ASN A 58 7.71 -14.11 0.06
N VAL A 59 8.01 -13.29 -0.93
CA VAL A 59 7.15 -13.05 -2.10
C VAL A 59 7.72 -13.80 -3.29
N TYR A 60 6.90 -14.59 -3.96
CA TYR A 60 7.25 -15.31 -5.18
C TYR A 60 6.45 -14.71 -6.34
N VAL A 61 7.14 -14.22 -7.36
CA VAL A 61 6.53 -13.68 -8.59
C VAL A 61 6.93 -14.58 -9.74
N THR A 62 5.95 -15.03 -10.53
CA THR A 62 6.18 -15.88 -11.70
C THR A 62 5.58 -15.26 -12.95
N GLY A 63 6.14 -15.59 -14.11
CA GLY A 63 5.69 -15.04 -15.38
C GLY A 63 6.62 -15.37 -16.55
N ALA A 64 6.54 -14.55 -17.59
CA ALA A 64 7.37 -14.69 -18.79
C ALA A 64 8.55 -13.71 -18.74
N SER A 65 9.73 -14.14 -19.16
CA SER A 65 10.94 -13.32 -19.21
C SER A 65 11.70 -13.62 -20.48
N TYR A 66 12.24 -12.60 -21.15
CA TYR A 66 13.10 -12.84 -22.31
C TYR A 66 14.50 -13.23 -21.84
N GLY A 67 14.97 -14.41 -22.24
CA GLY A 67 16.33 -14.87 -22.02
C GLY A 67 17.26 -14.55 -23.19
N SER A 68 18.56 -14.54 -22.90
CA SER A 68 19.60 -14.29 -23.91
C SER A 68 19.75 -15.51 -24.81
N GLY A 69 19.26 -15.41 -26.05
CA GLY A 69 19.34 -16.49 -27.05
C GLY A 69 18.27 -17.58 -26.93
N THR A 70 17.39 -17.51 -25.92
CA THR A 70 16.30 -18.47 -25.69
C THR A 70 14.93 -17.93 -26.06
N GLY A 71 14.76 -16.61 -26.15
CA GLY A 71 13.46 -15.99 -26.40
C GLY A 71 12.63 -15.91 -25.13
N SER A 72 11.32 -16.13 -25.23
CA SER A 72 10.40 -16.04 -24.08
C SER A 72 10.44 -17.31 -23.23
N ASP A 73 10.92 -17.20 -22.00
CA ASP A 73 11.05 -18.26 -21.00
C ASP A 73 10.10 -18.04 -19.81
N TYR A 74 9.95 -19.07 -18.98
CA TYR A 74 9.34 -18.93 -17.66
C TYR A 74 10.37 -18.51 -16.61
N ALA A 75 10.05 -17.48 -15.83
CA ALA A 75 10.86 -17.04 -14.70
C ALA A 75 10.05 -17.05 -13.40
N THR A 76 10.69 -17.44 -12.30
CA THR A 76 10.12 -17.32 -10.94
C THR A 76 11.16 -16.70 -10.02
N ILE A 77 10.83 -15.55 -9.44
CA ILE A 77 11.71 -14.75 -8.59
C ILE A 77 11.18 -14.78 -7.16
N LYS A 78 12.08 -15.04 -6.21
CA LYS A 78 11.79 -14.95 -4.78
C LYS A 78 12.39 -13.66 -4.22
N TYR A 79 11.56 -12.80 -3.65
CA TYR A 79 11.98 -11.68 -2.82
C TYR A 79 11.87 -12.08 -1.36
N SER A 80 13.01 -12.04 -0.65
CA SER A 80 13.05 -12.32 0.78
C SER A 80 12.65 -11.07 1.56
N LYS A 81 11.97 -11.28 2.69
CA LYS A 81 11.66 -10.21 3.65
C LYS A 81 12.93 -9.72 4.35
#